data_AF-A0A023JC13-F1
#
_entry.id   AF-A0A023JC13-F1
#
_cell.length_a   1.000
_cell.length_b   1.000
_cell.length_c   1.000
_cell.angle_alpha   90.00
_cell.angle_beta   90.00
_cell.angle_gamma   90.00
#
_symmetry.space_group_name_H-M   'P 1'
#
loop_
_entity.id
_entity.type
_entity.pdbx_description
1 polymer ?
#
loop_
_entity_poly.entity_id
_entity_poly.type
_entity_poly.pdbx_seq_one_letter_code
_entity_poly.pdbx_strand_id
1 'polypeptide(L)'
;KKASEIAVLCDAKVSLIIFSNPGKMHEYFSPSTNLSSMLDKYQRTSAEKLWDAKHENLSIEIDRVKKENDSMQIRLRHLKGQAINSLHHRELKVLEDALENGLVSVGQKQMRYLEMKQKIIRCWRMNRST
;
A
#
# COMPACT_ATOMS: atom_id res chain seq x y z
N LYS A 1 -30.22 9.28 26.57
CA LYS A 1 -31.35 10.25 26.47
C LYS A 1 -30.85 11.70 26.51
N LYS A 2 -30.29 12.20 27.63
CA LYS A 2 -29.76 13.57 27.72
C LYS A 2 -28.74 13.96 26.63
N ALA A 3 -27.80 13.06 26.30
CA ALA A 3 -26.81 13.31 25.24
C ALA A 3 -27.44 13.51 23.84
N SER A 4 -28.62 12.93 23.59
CA SER A 4 -29.37 13.13 22.35
C SER A 4 -30.13 14.45 22.35
N GLU A 5 -30.74 14.81 23.48
CA GLU A 5 -31.41 16.11 23.65
C GLU A 5 -30.41 17.27 23.44
N ILE A 6 -29.21 17.18 24.01
CA ILE A 6 -28.15 18.20 23.83
C ILE A 6 -27.70 18.29 22.37
N ALA A 7 -27.51 17.14 21.70
CA ALA A 7 -27.08 17.12 20.31
C ALA A 7 -28.08 17.84 19.38
N VAL A 8 -29.38 17.67 19.63
CA VAL A 8 -30.45 18.29 18.84
C VAL A 8 -30.64 19.77 19.20
N LEU A 9 -30.72 20.12 20.48
CA LEU A 9 -31.04 21.49 20.92
C LEU A 9 -29.92 22.48 20.59
N CYS A 10 -28.67 22.03 20.63
CA CYS A 10 -27.51 22.91 20.44
C CYS A 10 -26.81 22.72 19.09
N ASP A 11 -27.37 21.91 18.17
CA ASP A 11 -26.71 21.47 16.94
C ASP A 11 -25.25 21.02 17.17
N ALA A 12 -25.07 20.24 18.24
CA ALA A 12 -23.76 19.85 18.75
C ALA A 12 -23.45 18.40 18.35
N LYS A 13 -22.20 18.16 17.91
CA LYS A 13 -21.69 16.79 17.77
C LYS A 13 -21.35 16.25 19.15
N VAL A 14 -22.00 15.16 19.55
CA VAL A 14 -21.83 14.53 20.87
C VAL A 14 -21.45 13.06 20.68
N SER A 15 -20.41 12.63 21.39
CA SER A 15 -19.96 11.23 21.47
C SER A 15 -19.79 10.86 22.93
N LEU A 16 -20.30 9.70 23.33
CA LEU A 16 -20.24 9.20 24.70
C LEU A 16 -19.84 7.73 24.69
N ILE A 17 -18.80 7.39 25.45
CA ILE A 17 -18.33 6.02 25.66
C ILE A 17 -18.40 5.75 27.16
N ILE A 18 -19.06 4.67 27.55
CA ILE A 18 -19.22 4.24 28.93
C ILE A 18 -18.65 2.84 29.08
N PHE A 19 -17.64 2.69 29.93
CA PHE A 19 -17.17 1.39 30.38
C PHE A 19 -17.93 1.03 31.65
N SER A 20 -18.64 -0.10 31.61
CA SER A 20 -19.24 -0.71 32.81
C SER A 20 -18.37 -1.89 33.27
N ASN A 21 -18.91 -2.85 34.06
CA ASN A 21 -18.20 -4.06 34.52
C ASN A 21 -17.22 -4.60 33.45
N PRO A 22 -16.07 -5.16 33.86
CA PRO A 22 -14.99 -5.52 32.93
C PRO A 22 -15.52 -6.25 31.68
N GLY A 23 -15.30 -5.63 30.52
CA GLY A 23 -15.70 -6.16 29.21
C GLY A 23 -16.99 -5.59 28.61
N LYS A 24 -17.77 -4.74 29.31
CA LYS A 24 -18.98 -4.11 28.76
C LYS A 24 -18.75 -2.64 28.42
N MET A 25 -18.62 -2.33 27.14
CA MET A 25 -18.58 -0.97 26.60
C MET A 25 -19.94 -0.62 25.98
N HIS A 26 -20.46 0.56 26.32
CA HIS A 26 -21.63 1.16 25.69
C HIS A 26 -21.22 2.46 25.01
N GLU A 27 -21.71 2.68 23.80
CA GLU A 27 -21.39 3.86 23.01
C GLU A 27 -22.65 4.55 22.49
N TYR A 28 -22.56 5.87 22.37
CA TYR A 28 -23.58 6.71 21.77
C TYR A 28 -22.90 7.79 20.91
N PHE A 29 -23.41 8.00 19.71
CA PHE A 29 -22.99 9.05 18.80
C PHE A 29 -24.21 9.82 18.31
N SER A 30 -24.08 11.14 18.15
CA SER A 30 -25.11 11.91 17.45
C SER A 30 -25.23 11.47 15.98
N PRO A 31 -26.41 11.60 15.34
CA PRO A 31 -26.70 10.95 14.04
C PRO A 31 -25.77 11.30 12.87
N SER A 32 -25.08 12.44 12.94
CA SER A 32 -24.19 12.96 11.89
C SER A 32 -22.70 12.65 12.12
N THR A 33 -22.37 11.75 13.05
CA THR A 33 -20.99 11.44 13.43
C THR A 33 -20.84 9.99 13.89
N ASN A 34 -19.61 9.50 13.81
CA ASN A 34 -19.20 8.18 14.28
C ASN A 34 -17.95 8.34 15.19
N LEU A 35 -17.59 7.27 15.89
CA LEU A 35 -16.46 7.27 16.82
C LEU A 35 -15.16 7.75 16.16
N SER A 36 -14.81 7.16 15.01
CA SER A 36 -13.56 7.44 14.31
C SER A 36 -13.44 8.92 13.95
N SER A 37 -14.47 9.50 13.34
CA SER A 37 -14.49 10.91 12.96
C SER A 37 -14.40 11.85 14.17
N MET A 38 -14.99 11.46 15.31
CA MET A 38 -14.94 12.25 16.53
C MET A 38 -13.56 12.21 17.19
N LEU A 39 -12.94 11.03 17.25
CA LEU A 39 -11.57 10.84 17.75
C LEU A 39 -10.56 11.56 16.87
N ASP A 40 -10.71 11.48 15.55
CA ASP A 40 -9.86 12.22 14.60
C ASP A 40 -9.96 13.74 14.80
N LYS A 41 -11.18 14.25 15.00
CA LYS A 41 -11.40 15.68 15.25
C LYS A 41 -10.84 16.11 16.60
N TYR A 42 -11.00 15.27 17.63
CA TYR A 42 -10.39 15.50 18.94
C TYR A 42 -8.87 15.55 18.83
N GLN A 43 -8.25 14.58 18.17
CA GLN A 43 -6.80 14.52 17.95
C GLN A 43 -6.27 15.77 17.23
N ARG A 44 -6.99 16.30 16.25
CA ARG A 44 -6.57 17.49 15.49
C ARG A 44 -6.72 18.80 16.26
N THR A 45 -7.63 18.85 17.23
CA THR A 45 -8.02 20.10 17.91
C THR A 45 -7.48 20.17 19.34
N SER A 46 -7.31 19.02 19.99
CA SER A 46 -6.75 18.92 21.34
C SER A 46 -5.23 19.07 21.31
N ALA A 47 -4.67 19.66 22.36
CA ALA A 47 -3.22 19.67 22.58
C ALA A 47 -2.69 18.31 23.08
N GLU A 48 -3.58 17.44 23.58
CA GLU A 48 -3.23 16.09 24.04
C GLU A 48 -3.35 15.07 22.90
N LYS A 49 -2.26 14.36 22.62
CA LYS A 49 -2.23 13.28 21.62
C LYS A 49 -2.89 12.03 22.20
N LEU A 50 -3.99 11.58 21.60
CA LEU A 50 -4.62 10.27 21.84
C LEU A 50 -3.73 9.12 21.37
N TRP A 51 -3.08 9.31 20.22
CA TRP A 51 -2.20 8.31 19.62
C TRP A 51 -0.82 8.35 20.28
N ASP A 52 -0.30 7.17 20.61
CA ASP A 52 1.08 7.05 21.07
C ASP A 52 2.07 7.31 19.93
N ALA A 53 3.33 7.57 20.29
CA ALA A 53 4.39 7.80 19.29
C ALA A 53 4.55 6.61 18.34
N LYS A 54 4.18 5.40 18.76
CA LYS A 54 4.23 4.20 17.93
C LYS A 54 3.21 4.24 16.80
N HIS A 55 1.98 4.67 17.07
CA HIS A 55 0.93 4.82 16.07
C HIS A 55 1.24 5.97 15.10
N GLU A 56 1.85 7.07 15.57
CA GLU A 56 2.32 8.16 14.71
C GLU A 56 3.44 7.69 13.76
N ASN A 57 4.43 6.98 14.29
CA ASN A 57 5.51 6.38 13.48
C ASN A 57 4.97 5.38 12.44
N LEU A 58 3.97 4.58 12.81
CA LEU A 58 3.33 3.65 11.89
C LEU A 58 2.62 4.38 10.74
N SER A 59 1.91 5.48 11.04
CA SER A 59 1.27 6.30 10.00
C SER A 59 2.30 6.88 9.02
N ILE A 60 3.42 7.40 9.54
CA ILE A 60 4.53 7.92 8.72
C ILE A 60 5.09 6.83 7.81
N GLU A 61 5.29 5.62 8.34
CA GLU A 61 5.82 4.50 7.56
C GLU A 61 4.83 4.03 6.49
N ILE A 62 3.52 4.01 6.80
CA ILE A 62 2.48 3.73 5.81
C ILE A 62 2.55 4.74 4.65
N ASP A 63 2.66 6.03 4.96
CA ASP A 63 2.72 7.08 3.94
C ASP A 63 4.02 7.00 3.12
N ARG A 64 5.14 6.65 3.77
CA ARG A 64 6.42 6.39 3.10
C ARG A 64 6.28 5.25 2.08
N VAL A 65 5.70 4.11 2.51
CA VAL A 65 5.50 2.93 1.66
C VAL A 65 4.52 3.21 0.52
N LYS A 66 3.43 3.95 0.77
CA LYS A 66 2.49 4.36 -0.28
C LYS A 66 3.17 5.20 -1.36
N LYS A 67 3.96 6.20 -0.95
CA LYS A 67 4.71 7.05 -1.87
C LYS A 67 5.72 6.27 -2.70
N GLU A 68 6.41 5.31 -2.07
CA GLU A 68 7.32 4.40 -2.75
C GLU A 68 6.60 3.52 -3.78
N ASN A 69 5.45 2.95 -3.40
CA ASN A 69 4.61 2.17 -4.30
C ASN A 69 4.12 3.00 -5.50
N ASP A 70 3.67 4.23 -5.28
CA ASP A 70 3.21 5.11 -6.36
C ASP A 70 4.34 5.42 -7.35
N SER A 71 5.55 5.66 -6.84
CA SER A 71 6.76 5.82 -7.67
C SER A 71 7.07 4.55 -8.48
N MET A 72 6.97 3.37 -7.88
CA MET A 72 7.15 2.10 -8.59
C MET A 72 6.09 1.89 -9.68
N GLN A 73 4.83 2.23 -9.42
CA GLN A 73 3.75 2.15 -10.41
C GLN A 73 4.00 3.08 -11.60
N ILE A 74 4.49 4.30 -11.36
CA ILE A 74 4.90 5.22 -12.43
C ILE A 74 6.01 4.60 -13.28
N ARG A 75 7.07 4.07 -12.64
CA ARG A 75 8.18 3.42 -13.35
C ARG A 75 7.72 2.21 -14.18
N LEU A 76 6.80 1.39 -13.65
CA LEU A 76 6.23 0.26 -14.39
C LEU A 76 5.45 0.72 -15.62
N ARG A 77 4.71 1.83 -15.55
CA ARG A 77 4.03 2.40 -16.72
C ARG A 77 5.03 2.80 -17.80
N HIS A 78 6.11 3.49 -17.42
CA HIS A 78 7.18 3.85 -18.36
C HIS A 78 7.85 2.63 -18.98
N LEU A 79 8.18 1.60 -18.19
CA LEU A 79 8.71 0.33 -18.72
C LEU A 79 7.76 -0.38 -19.69
N LYS A 80 6.44 -0.15 -19.57
CA LYS A 80 5.42 -0.65 -20.51
C LYS A 80 5.22 0.23 -21.75
N GLY A 81 6.04 1.26 -21.94
CA GLY A 81 5.89 2.20 -23.06
C GLY A 81 4.77 3.23 -22.86
N GLN A 82 4.27 3.41 -21.63
CA GLN A 82 3.19 4.35 -21.34
C GLN A 82 3.73 5.66 -20.76
N ALA A 83 3.03 6.76 -21.05
CA ALA A 83 3.39 8.11 -20.56
C ALA A 83 4.86 8.47 -20.82
N ILE A 84 5.41 8.08 -21.95
CA ILE A 84 6.83 8.32 -22.29
C ILE A 84 7.10 9.79 -22.58
N ASN A 85 6.10 10.49 -23.12
CA ASN A 85 6.20 11.91 -23.47
C ASN A 85 6.43 12.83 -22.25
N SER A 86 6.23 12.34 -21.02
CA SER A 86 6.53 13.10 -19.80
C SER A 86 7.98 12.96 -19.32
N LEU A 87 8.78 12.10 -19.95
CA LEU A 87 10.18 11.86 -19.57
C LEU A 87 11.13 12.75 -20.37
N HIS A 88 12.16 13.26 -19.71
CA HIS A 88 13.23 13.99 -20.38
C HIS A 88 14.25 13.02 -21.01
N HIS A 89 15.05 13.52 -21.95
CA HIS A 89 16.03 12.71 -22.69
C HIS A 89 16.92 11.84 -21.79
N ARG A 90 17.39 12.37 -20.66
CA ARG A 90 18.23 11.61 -19.71
C ARG A 90 17.47 10.42 -19.10
N GLU A 91 16.22 10.61 -18.75
CA GLU A 91 15.35 9.59 -18.15
C GLU A 91 14.99 8.53 -19.19
N LEU A 92 14.78 8.95 -20.44
CA LEU A 92 14.52 8.05 -21.56
C LEU A 92 15.72 7.14 -21.86
N LYS A 93 16.94 7.68 -21.80
CA LYS A 93 18.17 6.89 -21.97
C LYS A 93 18.31 5.82 -20.88
N VAL A 94 18.05 6.19 -19.62
CA VAL A 94 18.07 5.23 -18.51
C VAL A 94 17.01 4.13 -18.70
N LEU A 95 15.85 4.49 -19.23
CA LEU A 95 14.78 3.54 -19.53
C LEU A 95 15.19 2.56 -20.66
N GLU A 96 15.78 3.08 -21.72
CA GLU A 96 16.30 2.29 -22.86
C GLU A 96 17.37 1.30 -22.39
N ASP A 97 18.38 1.78 -21.66
CA ASP A 97 19.44 0.92 -21.10
C ASP A 97 18.85 -0.19 -20.22
N ALA A 98 17.84 0.12 -19.40
CA ALA A 98 17.19 -0.87 -18.54
C ALA A 98 16.42 -1.93 -19.34
N LEU A 99 15.74 -1.54 -20.42
CA LEU A 99 15.01 -2.45 -21.29
C LEU A 99 15.95 -3.36 -22.09
N GLU A 100 17.04 -2.80 -22.63
CA GLU A 100 18.04 -3.57 -23.38
C GLU A 100 18.72 -4.62 -22.47
N ASN A 101 19.18 -4.21 -21.28
CA ASN A 101 19.75 -5.13 -20.30
C ASN A 101 18.74 -6.20 -19.86
N GLY A 102 17.48 -5.81 -19.68
CA GLY A 102 16.38 -6.73 -19.37
C GLY A 102 16.18 -7.77 -20.47
N LEU A 103 16.18 -7.36 -21.73
CA LEU A 103 16.02 -8.23 -22.89
C LEU A 103 17.16 -9.24 -22.99
N VAL A 104 18.41 -8.79 -22.85
CA VAL A 104 19.59 -9.67 -22.84
C VAL A 104 19.49 -10.71 -21.71
N SER A 105 19.14 -10.28 -20.50
CA SER A 105 18.99 -11.16 -19.33
C SER A 105 17.90 -12.22 -19.53
N VAL A 106 16.75 -11.84 -20.10
CA VAL A 106 15.66 -12.79 -20.44
C VAL A 106 16.13 -13.77 -21.51
N GLY A 107 16.78 -13.30 -22.57
CA GLY A 107 17.32 -14.16 -23.64
C GLY A 107 18.31 -15.20 -23.10
N GLN A 108 19.25 -14.79 -22.24
CA GLN A 108 20.19 -15.71 -21.59
C GLN A 108 19.48 -16.76 -20.72
N LYS A 109 18.43 -16.37 -19.98
CA LYS A 109 17.63 -17.32 -19.19
C LYS A 109 16.90 -18.32 -20.08
N GLN A 110 16.31 -17.87 -21.18
CA GLN A 110 15.65 -18.75 -22.15
C GLN A 110 16.62 -19.74 -22.78
N MET A 111 17.81 -19.27 -23.18
CA MET A 111 18.85 -20.12 -23.74
C MET A 111 19.28 -21.22 -22.75
N ARG A 112 19.60 -20.85 -21.51
CA ARG A 112 19.94 -21.82 -20.45
C ARG A 112 18.85 -22.86 -20.24
N TYR A 113 17.59 -22.45 -20.27
CA TYR A 113 16.44 -23.35 -20.14
C TYR A 113 16.36 -24.34 -21.30
N LEU A 114 16.55 -23.87 -22.54
CA LEU A 114 16.55 -24.72 -23.73
C LEU A 114 17.71 -25.72 -23.71
N GLU A 115 18.91 -25.29 -23.35
CA GLU A 115 20.07 -26.16 -23.18
C GLU A 115 19.82 -27.26 -22.14
N MET A 116 19.22 -26.89 -21.00
CA MET A 116 18.86 -27.86 -19.95
C MET A 116 17.86 -28.90 -20.48
N LYS A 117 16.83 -28.47 -21.21
CA LYS A 117 15.88 -29.39 -21.85
C LYS A 117 16.54 -30.32 -22.86
N GLN A 118 17.44 -29.81 -23.70
CA GLN A 118 18.16 -30.63 -24.67
C GLN A 118 19.06 -31.68 -24.00
N LYS A 119 19.75 -31.32 -22.92
CA LYS A 119 20.54 -32.27 -22.11
C LYS A 119 19.67 -33.39 -21.55
N ILE A 120 18.52 -33.05 -20.97
CA ILE A 120 17.56 -34.03 -20.43
C ILE A 120 17.10 -35.00 -21.54
N ILE A 121 16.71 -34.48 -22.70
CA ILE A 121 16.28 -35.31 -23.84
C ILE A 121 17.41 -36.22 -24.31
N ARG A 122 18.65 -35.72 -24.37
CA ARG A 122 19.82 -36.52 -24.77
C ARG A 122 20.09 -37.64 -23.77
N CYS A 123 20.04 -37.38 -22.47
CA CYS A 123 20.17 -38.40 -21.42
C CYS A 123 19.06 -39.46 -21.53
N TRP A 124 17.81 -39.04 -21.74
CA TRP A 124 16.70 -39.97 -21.96
C TRP A 124 16.89 -40.86 -23.18
N ARG A 125 17.39 -40.32 -24.30
CA ARG A 125 17.69 -41.10 -25.50
C ARG A 125 18.79 -42.13 -25.24
N MET A 126 19.87 -41.74 -24.56
CA MET A 126 20.98 -42.65 -24.25
C MET A 126 20.54 -43.82 -23.35
N ASN A 127 19.77 -43.55 -22.30
CA ASN A 127 19.29 -44.60 -21.38
C ASN A 127 18.24 -45.55 -21.99
N ARG A 128 17.63 -45.18 -23.12
CA ARG A 128 16.64 -46.02 -23.81
C ARG A 128 17.27 -46.90 -24.89
N SER A 129 18.50 -46.58 -25.30
CA SER A 129 19.29 -47.32 -26.30
C SER A 129 20.23 -48.35 -25.69
N THR A 130 20.34 -48.38 -24.36
CA THR A 130 20.99 -49.41 -23.52
C THR A 130 19.94 -50.27 -22.86
#